data_AF-A0A1S9RPB8-F1
#
_entry.id   AF-A0A1S9RPB8-F1
#
_cell.length_a   1.000
_cell.length_b   1.000
_cell.length_c   1.000
_cell.angle_alpha   90.00
_cell.angle_beta   90.00
_cell.angle_gamma   90.00
#
_symmetry.space_group_name_H-M   'P 1'
#
loop_
_entity.id
_entity.type
_entity.pdbx_description
1 polymer ?
#
loop_
_entity_poly.entity_id
_entity_poly.type
_entity_poly.pdbx_seq_one_letter_code
_entity_poly.pdbx_strand_id
1 'polypeptide(L)'
;MSEQSLAPSATDSKDLTTEPTDSIPELSTYVATEADEILSAHRLVADSVAQQRQLAARAIIFHPLWLGAMVAVIGVVYQMLYHDSSDLPLMATTSAGCVMAGLSVVRLFTGGYIEHAEHVGTKAWLEDEAGNGQEQAILVTKFGEQIIGALIVTGIREGRKVHGVIRAWTVRQKYRGKGVGSGLLEEAIQLCQKRRWKGPEFDEEHANAKRVLPSVFNGPFERREKRARATLETLVKKT
;
A
#
# COMPACT_ATOMS: atom_id res chain seq x y z
N MET A 1 60.06 43.59 47.58
CA MET A 1 60.24 42.91 46.29
C MET A 1 58.84 42.77 45.71
N SER A 2 58.29 43.81 45.09
CA SER A 2 58.51 44.31 43.72
C SER A 2 57.89 43.39 42.65
N GLU A 3 56.81 43.93 42.04
CA GLU A 3 56.39 43.82 40.62
C GLU A 3 55.87 42.45 40.12
N GLN A 4 54.92 42.29 39.20
CA GLN A 4 54.23 43.19 38.26
C GLN A 4 52.97 42.46 37.71
N SER A 5 52.02 43.23 37.19
CA SER A 5 50.81 42.83 36.45
C SER A 5 51.09 42.07 35.15
N LEU A 6 50.27 41.07 34.79
CA LEU A 6 49.76 40.85 33.42
C LEU A 6 48.67 39.74 33.37
N ALA A 7 47.48 40.06 32.86
CA ALA A 7 46.62 39.14 32.12
C ALA A 7 46.95 39.33 30.60
N PRO A 8 46.72 38.37 29.67
CA PRO A 8 45.36 37.92 29.30
C PRO A 8 45.21 36.47 28.73
N SER A 9 43.95 36.10 28.49
CA SER A 9 43.41 35.19 27.45
C SER A 9 43.74 33.68 27.46
N ALA A 10 42.70 32.87 27.73
CA ALA A 10 41.92 32.13 26.70
C ALA A 10 41.40 30.78 27.23
N THR A 11 40.08 30.67 27.28
CA THR A 11 39.25 29.51 26.87
C THR A 11 39.61 28.11 27.40
N ASP A 12 38.81 27.61 28.35
CA ASP A 12 38.39 26.21 28.34
C ASP A 12 36.96 26.10 28.88
N SER A 13 36.00 26.33 27.99
CA SER A 13 34.59 26.00 28.23
C SER A 13 34.45 24.48 28.15
N LYS A 14 34.48 23.82 29.31
CA LYS A 14 34.12 22.40 29.40
C LYS A 14 32.65 22.24 29.75
N ASP A 15 31.94 21.83 28.70
CA ASP A 15 31.08 20.65 28.72
C ASP A 15 29.71 20.81 29.38
N LEU A 16 28.81 21.48 28.66
CA LEU A 16 27.39 21.14 28.69
C LEU A 16 27.26 19.75 28.06
N THR A 17 27.28 18.73 28.91
CA THR A 17 26.90 17.35 28.57
C THR A 17 25.56 17.39 27.85
N THR A 18 25.63 17.26 26.53
CA THR A 18 24.48 17.16 25.64
C THR A 18 24.06 15.70 25.70
N GLU A 19 23.10 15.40 26.57
CA GLU A 19 22.36 14.15 26.52
C GLU A 19 21.82 13.96 25.09
N PRO A 20 22.22 12.90 24.36
CA PRO A 20 21.72 12.69 23.02
C PRO A 20 20.23 12.37 23.12
N THR A 21 19.41 13.21 22.48
CA THR A 21 18.02 12.88 22.16
C THR A 21 18.03 11.81 21.07
N ASP A 22 18.48 10.61 21.42
CA ASP A 22 18.49 9.42 20.60
C ASP A 22 17.39 8.50 21.13
N SER A 23 16.30 8.34 20.37
CA SER A 23 15.39 7.18 20.45
C SER A 23 14.09 7.30 19.66
N ILE A 24 13.76 8.45 19.06
CA ILE A 24 12.61 8.54 18.14
C ILE A 24 13.14 8.66 16.71
N PRO A 25 13.01 7.61 15.89
CA PRO A 25 13.43 7.68 14.49
C PRO A 25 12.66 8.81 13.79
N GLU A 26 13.37 9.72 13.13
CA GLU A 26 12.73 10.80 12.39
C GLU A 26 11.95 10.25 11.21
N LEU A 27 10.73 10.75 11.05
CA LEU A 27 9.87 10.46 9.92
C LEU A 27 10.12 11.52 8.85
N SER A 28 10.75 11.16 7.74
CA SER A 28 11.02 12.08 6.63
C SER A 28 10.31 11.61 5.36
N THR A 29 9.71 12.55 4.63
CA THR A 29 9.10 12.28 3.32
C THR A 29 9.79 13.13 2.28
N TYR A 30 10.32 12.51 1.23
CA TYR A 30 11.10 13.17 0.20
C TYR A 30 11.00 12.43 -1.13
N VAL A 31 11.51 13.06 -2.19
CA VAL A 31 11.61 12.43 -3.51
C VAL A 31 12.85 11.55 -3.53
N ALA A 32 12.66 10.24 -3.75
CA ALA A 32 13.76 9.29 -3.81
C ALA A 32 14.62 9.52 -5.06
N THR A 33 15.91 9.74 -4.86
CA THR A 33 16.90 9.84 -5.94
C THR A 33 17.87 8.65 -5.94
N GLU A 34 17.95 7.91 -4.84
CA GLU A 34 18.85 6.77 -4.69
C GLU A 34 18.23 5.47 -5.23
N ALA A 35 19.05 4.65 -5.90
CA ALA A 35 18.59 3.42 -6.52
C ALA A 35 18.03 2.39 -5.52
N ASP A 36 18.59 2.31 -4.31
CA ASP A 36 18.13 1.37 -3.27
C ASP A 36 16.77 1.77 -2.69
N GLU A 37 16.54 3.07 -2.50
CA GLU A 37 15.26 3.60 -2.04
C GLU A 37 14.16 3.40 -3.07
N ILE A 38 14.47 3.66 -4.35
CA ILE A 38 13.58 3.39 -5.47
C ILE A 38 13.22 1.90 -5.52
N LEU A 39 14.21 1.01 -5.41
CA LEU A 39 13.98 -0.44 -5.36
C LEU A 39 13.09 -0.84 -4.17
N SER A 40 13.34 -0.26 -3.00
CA SER A 40 12.55 -0.50 -1.78
C SER A 40 11.11 -0.01 -1.92
N ALA A 41 10.90 1.15 -2.54
CA ALA A 41 9.58 1.68 -2.87
C ALA A 41 8.82 0.75 -3.83
N HIS A 42 9.49 0.25 -4.88
CA HIS A 42 8.89 -0.70 -5.82
C HIS A 42 8.49 -2.01 -5.15
N ARG A 43 9.36 -2.59 -4.32
CA ARG A 43 9.04 -3.79 -3.54
C ARG A 43 7.81 -3.55 -2.67
N LEU A 44 7.71 -2.39 -2.03
CA LEU A 44 6.57 -2.05 -1.20
C LEU A 44 5.25 -1.92 -1.99
N VAL A 45 5.30 -1.37 -3.20
CA VAL A 45 4.14 -1.30 -4.11
C VAL A 45 3.74 -2.71 -4.55
N ALA A 46 4.70 -3.53 -5.00
CA ALA A 46 4.45 -4.91 -5.42
C ALA A 46 3.84 -5.75 -4.29
N ASP A 47 4.38 -5.65 -3.08
CA ASP A 47 3.82 -6.31 -1.89
C ASP A 47 2.38 -5.89 -1.62
N SER A 48 2.04 -4.62 -1.86
CA SER A 48 0.67 -4.12 -1.66
C SER A 48 -0.32 -4.70 -2.67
N VAL A 49 0.13 -4.92 -3.91
CA VAL A 49 -0.65 -5.58 -4.97
C VAL A 49 -0.80 -7.06 -4.65
N ALA A 50 0.27 -7.74 -4.21
CA ALA A 50 0.20 -9.12 -3.74
C ALA A 50 -0.79 -9.29 -2.56
N GLN A 51 -0.85 -8.33 -1.64
CA GLN A 51 -1.82 -8.32 -0.54
C GLN A 51 -3.28 -8.21 -1.01
N GLN A 52 -3.55 -7.66 -2.20
CA GLN A 52 -4.91 -7.60 -2.75
C GLN A 52 -5.52 -8.99 -2.93
N ARG A 53 -4.69 -9.99 -3.26
CA ARG A 53 -5.13 -11.39 -3.37
C ARG A 53 -5.70 -11.93 -2.06
N GLN A 54 -5.07 -11.63 -0.93
CA GLN A 54 -5.56 -12.08 0.37
C GLN A 54 -6.86 -11.38 0.76
N LEU A 55 -6.99 -10.09 0.42
CA LEU A 55 -8.25 -9.36 0.60
C LEU A 55 -9.37 -9.95 -0.27
N ALA A 56 -9.06 -10.27 -1.52
CA ALA A 56 -9.98 -10.90 -2.46
C ALA A 56 -10.48 -12.25 -1.95
N ALA A 57 -9.57 -13.12 -1.51
CA ALA A 57 -9.94 -14.42 -0.94
C ALA A 57 -10.85 -14.25 0.29
N ARG A 58 -10.50 -13.33 1.19
CA ARG A 58 -11.32 -13.01 2.36
C ARG A 58 -12.70 -12.47 1.96
N ALA A 59 -12.78 -11.60 0.95
CA ALA A 59 -14.03 -11.04 0.46
C ALA A 59 -14.98 -12.11 -0.07
N ILE A 60 -14.46 -13.12 -0.77
CA ILE A 60 -15.25 -14.26 -1.28
C ILE A 60 -15.70 -15.16 -0.13
N ILE A 61 -14.76 -15.59 0.73
CA ILE A 61 -15.04 -16.55 1.82
C ILE A 61 -16.13 -16.03 2.75
N PHE A 62 -16.10 -14.73 3.08
CA PHE A 62 -17.07 -14.11 3.98
C PHE A 62 -18.26 -13.46 3.25
N HIS A 63 -18.45 -13.74 1.96
CA HIS A 63 -19.62 -13.26 1.24
C HIS A 63 -20.86 -14.12 1.57
N PRO A 64 -22.03 -13.52 1.84
CA PRO A 64 -23.24 -14.27 2.22
C PRO A 64 -23.66 -15.31 1.17
N LEU A 65 -23.47 -15.01 -0.12
CA LEU A 65 -23.76 -15.96 -1.20
C LEU A 65 -22.85 -17.20 -1.15
N TRP A 66 -21.55 -17.02 -0.87
CA TRP A 66 -20.60 -18.11 -0.79
C TRP A 66 -20.87 -19.00 0.43
N LEU A 67 -21.12 -18.36 1.59
CA LEU A 67 -21.48 -19.08 2.81
C LEU A 67 -22.78 -19.86 2.65
N GLY A 68 -23.80 -19.26 2.04
CA GLY A 68 -25.06 -19.94 1.75
C GLY A 68 -24.89 -21.15 0.84
N ALA A 69 -24.10 -21.02 -0.23
CA ALA A 69 -23.77 -22.13 -1.12
C ALA A 69 -23.02 -23.25 -0.38
N MET A 70 -22.03 -22.91 0.46
CA MET A 70 -21.29 -23.89 1.25
C MET A 70 -22.18 -24.62 2.27
N VAL A 71 -23.07 -23.90 2.96
CA VAL A 71 -24.04 -24.49 3.90
C VAL A 71 -25.01 -25.41 3.16
N ALA A 72 -25.49 -25.00 1.98
CA ALA A 72 -26.36 -25.84 1.16
C ALA A 72 -25.67 -27.15 0.73
N VAL A 73 -24.41 -27.07 0.28
CA VAL A 73 -23.62 -28.27 -0.09
C VAL A 73 -23.43 -29.19 1.12
N ILE A 74 -23.05 -28.64 2.28
CA ILE A 74 -22.90 -29.42 3.51
C ILE A 74 -24.26 -30.03 3.94
N GLY A 75 -25.36 -29.31 3.79
CA GLY A 75 -26.72 -29.79 4.07
C GLY A 75 -27.16 -30.93 3.16
N VAL A 76 -26.82 -30.89 1.87
CA VAL A 76 -27.07 -31.99 0.93
C VAL A 76 -26.24 -33.22 1.32
N VAL A 77 -24.95 -33.03 1.64
CA VAL A 77 -24.08 -34.12 2.13
C VAL A 77 -24.66 -34.73 3.41
N TYR A 78 -25.13 -33.90 4.33
CA TYR A 78 -25.80 -34.34 5.56
C TYR A 78 -27.03 -35.20 5.25
N GLN A 79 -27.91 -34.74 4.35
CA GLN A 79 -29.11 -35.48 3.97
C GLN A 79 -28.80 -36.83 3.31
N MET A 80 -27.72 -36.91 2.52
CA MET A 80 -27.36 -38.14 1.81
C MET A 80 -26.69 -39.18 2.71
N LEU A 81 -25.93 -38.74 3.71
CA LEU A 81 -25.05 -39.62 4.48
C LEU A 81 -25.61 -39.97 5.87
N TYR A 82 -26.54 -39.16 6.40
CA TYR A 82 -27.07 -39.37 7.75
C TYR A 82 -28.08 -40.53 7.78
N HIS A 83 -27.62 -41.71 8.21
CA HIS A 83 -28.48 -42.86 8.47
C HIS A 83 -28.42 -43.33 9.94
N ASP A 84 -27.27 -43.25 10.61
CA ASP A 84 -27.13 -43.66 12.03
C ASP A 84 -26.18 -42.74 12.84
N SER A 85 -26.27 -42.79 14.17
CA SER A 85 -25.47 -41.96 15.10
C SER A 85 -23.96 -42.28 15.07
N SER A 86 -23.59 -43.43 14.52
CA SER A 86 -22.21 -43.88 14.33
C SER A 86 -21.46 -43.13 13.21
N ASP A 87 -22.18 -42.42 12.34
CA ASP A 87 -21.59 -41.79 11.14
C ASP A 87 -21.04 -40.38 11.39
N LEU A 88 -21.11 -39.90 12.64
CA LEU A 88 -20.60 -38.60 13.08
C LEU A 88 -19.14 -38.32 12.66
N PRO A 89 -18.18 -39.26 12.82
CA PRO A 89 -16.81 -39.07 12.33
C PRO A 89 -16.72 -38.97 10.81
N LEU A 90 -17.55 -39.73 10.09
CA LEU A 90 -17.61 -39.68 8.63
C LEU A 90 -18.13 -38.32 8.15
N MET A 91 -19.18 -37.77 8.79
CA MET A 91 -19.69 -36.42 8.52
C MET A 91 -18.62 -35.34 8.70
N ALA A 92 -17.85 -35.43 9.79
CA ALA A 92 -16.82 -34.46 10.10
C ALA A 92 -15.72 -34.45 9.02
N THR A 93 -15.32 -35.61 8.51
CA THR A 93 -14.29 -35.70 7.47
C THR A 93 -14.80 -35.27 6.09
N THR A 94 -16.03 -35.64 5.70
CA THR A 94 -16.60 -35.22 4.41
C THR A 94 -16.88 -33.73 4.38
N SER A 95 -17.41 -33.14 5.47
CA SER A 95 -17.60 -31.69 5.56
C SER A 95 -16.27 -30.93 5.52
N ALA A 96 -15.22 -31.43 6.17
CA ALA A 96 -13.87 -30.88 6.03
C ALA A 96 -13.37 -30.95 4.57
N GLY A 97 -13.64 -32.05 3.87
CA GLY A 97 -13.36 -32.19 2.43
C GLY A 97 -14.10 -31.18 1.56
N CYS A 98 -15.40 -30.95 1.82
CA CYS A 98 -16.19 -29.94 1.13
C CYS A 98 -15.63 -28.53 1.35
N VAL A 99 -15.23 -28.20 2.59
CA VAL A 99 -14.58 -26.91 2.91
C VAL A 99 -13.27 -26.77 2.14
N MET A 100 -12.43 -27.80 2.13
CA MET A 100 -11.15 -27.80 1.39
C MET A 100 -11.35 -27.65 -0.13
N ALA A 101 -12.33 -28.32 -0.71
CA ALA A 101 -12.69 -28.17 -2.11
C ALA A 101 -13.18 -26.75 -2.41
N GLY A 102 -14.05 -26.20 -1.56
CA GLY A 102 -14.51 -24.81 -1.67
C GLY A 102 -13.37 -23.80 -1.62
N LEU A 103 -12.44 -23.92 -0.66
CA LEU A 103 -11.27 -23.04 -0.57
C LEU A 103 -10.36 -23.17 -1.79
N SER A 104 -10.26 -24.35 -2.40
CA SER A 104 -9.52 -24.57 -3.64
C SER A 104 -10.14 -23.84 -4.81
N VAL A 105 -11.48 -23.83 -4.92
CA VAL A 105 -12.22 -23.04 -5.91
C VAL A 105 -11.96 -21.55 -5.72
N VAL A 106 -12.05 -21.02 -4.49
CA VAL A 106 -11.72 -19.61 -4.18
C VAL A 106 -10.29 -19.28 -4.60
N ARG A 107 -9.34 -20.21 -4.37
CA ARG A 107 -7.94 -20.03 -4.78
C ARG A 107 -7.78 -19.91 -6.30
N LEU A 108 -8.56 -20.66 -7.08
CA LEU A 108 -8.58 -20.56 -8.55
C LEU A 108 -9.13 -19.21 -9.00
N PHE A 109 -10.29 -18.79 -8.46
CA PHE A 109 -10.91 -17.50 -8.80
C PHE A 109 -10.05 -16.28 -8.41
N THR A 110 -9.23 -16.40 -7.37
CA THR A 110 -8.29 -15.34 -6.96
C THR A 110 -6.94 -15.41 -7.68
N GLY A 111 -6.74 -16.40 -8.55
CA GLY A 111 -5.49 -16.61 -9.29
C GLY A 111 -5.11 -15.44 -10.21
N GLY A 112 -6.07 -14.76 -10.83
CA GLY A 112 -5.79 -13.63 -11.73
C GLY A 112 -5.15 -12.40 -11.06
N TYR A 113 -5.13 -12.32 -9.72
CA TYR A 113 -4.33 -11.30 -9.03
C TYR A 113 -2.82 -11.59 -9.09
N ILE A 114 -2.41 -12.85 -9.26
CA ILE A 114 -0.99 -13.23 -9.40
C ILE A 114 -0.44 -12.69 -10.73
N GLU A 115 -1.14 -12.96 -11.82
CA GLU A 115 -0.78 -12.49 -13.16
C GLU A 115 -0.78 -10.95 -13.25
N HIS A 116 -1.68 -10.28 -12.51
CA HIS A 116 -1.62 -8.82 -12.42
C HIS A 116 -0.46 -8.32 -11.58
N ALA A 117 -0.14 -8.97 -10.46
CA ALA A 117 1.02 -8.62 -9.65
C ALA A 117 2.32 -8.80 -10.44
N GLU A 118 2.41 -9.81 -11.31
CA GLU A 118 3.52 -10.01 -12.24
C GLU A 118 3.62 -8.86 -13.25
N HIS A 119 2.49 -8.41 -13.83
CA HIS A 119 2.49 -7.24 -14.73
C HIS A 119 2.90 -5.93 -14.04
N VAL A 120 2.32 -5.61 -12.87
CA VAL A 120 2.62 -4.37 -12.13
C VAL A 120 4.02 -4.40 -11.51
N GLY A 121 4.54 -5.59 -11.20
CA GLY A 121 5.89 -5.79 -10.67
C GLY A 121 6.99 -5.76 -11.73
N THR A 122 6.65 -5.82 -13.02
CA THR A 122 7.63 -5.80 -14.11
C THR A 122 8.03 -4.35 -14.42
N LYS A 123 9.34 -4.09 -14.52
CA LYS A 123 9.90 -2.77 -14.88
C LYS A 123 9.25 -2.17 -16.15
N ALA A 124 8.81 -3.02 -17.07
CA ALA A 124 8.09 -2.65 -18.28
C ALA A 124 6.82 -1.81 -18.03
N TRP A 125 6.03 -2.06 -16.98
CA TRP A 125 4.82 -1.25 -16.69
C TRP A 125 5.16 0.20 -16.31
N LEU A 126 6.37 0.45 -15.80
CA LEU A 126 6.88 1.78 -15.49
C LEU A 126 7.72 2.38 -16.64
N GLU A 127 8.45 1.53 -17.38
CA GLU A 127 9.32 1.93 -18.50
C GLU A 127 8.54 2.23 -19.80
N ASP A 128 7.41 1.55 -20.07
CA ASP A 128 6.51 1.89 -21.20
C ASP A 128 6.01 3.34 -21.11
N GLU A 129 5.87 3.84 -19.89
CA GLU A 129 5.31 5.16 -19.59
C GLU A 129 6.41 6.23 -19.44
N ALA A 130 7.54 5.90 -18.82
CA ALA A 130 8.71 6.78 -18.76
C ALA A 130 9.33 7.01 -20.14
N GLY A 131 9.23 6.02 -21.05
CA GLY A 131 9.65 6.13 -22.46
C GLY A 131 8.81 7.11 -23.28
N ASN A 132 7.63 7.52 -22.80
CA ASN A 132 6.70 8.38 -23.53
C ASN A 132 6.89 9.88 -23.22
N GLY A 133 8.02 10.27 -22.63
CA GLY A 133 8.33 11.67 -22.30
C GLY A 133 7.55 12.23 -21.10
N GLN A 134 7.01 11.35 -20.25
CA GLN A 134 6.30 11.72 -19.03
C GLN A 134 7.28 11.90 -17.87
N GLU A 135 7.11 12.97 -17.10
CA GLU A 135 7.93 13.22 -15.92
C GLU A 135 7.40 12.42 -14.72
N GLN A 136 8.14 11.44 -14.25
CA GLN A 136 7.78 10.65 -13.07
C GLN A 136 8.56 11.11 -11.82
N ALA A 137 7.90 11.11 -10.67
CA ALA A 137 8.54 11.32 -9.37
C ALA A 137 8.07 10.24 -8.38
N ILE A 138 9.03 9.67 -7.66
CA ILE A 138 8.78 8.65 -6.63
C ILE A 138 9.02 9.32 -5.28
N LEU A 139 7.95 9.47 -4.50
CA LEU A 139 8.02 9.95 -3.12
C LEU A 139 8.09 8.75 -2.18
N VAL A 140 9.01 8.82 -1.23
CA VAL A 140 9.18 7.82 -0.19
C VAL A 140 9.05 8.46 1.18
N THR A 141 8.48 7.71 2.13
CA THR A 141 8.56 8.07 3.54
C THR A 141 9.47 7.08 4.24
N LYS A 142 10.55 7.60 4.84
CA LYS A 142 11.54 6.87 5.61
C LYS A 142 11.28 7.06 7.10
N PHE A 143 11.43 5.99 7.87
CA PHE A 143 11.37 6.00 9.33
C PHE A 143 12.53 5.18 9.88
N GLY A 144 13.51 5.84 10.49
CA GLY A 144 14.82 5.24 10.75
C GLY A 144 15.47 4.82 9.45
N GLU A 145 15.99 3.59 9.34
CA GLU A 145 16.57 3.06 8.09
C GLU A 145 15.58 2.32 7.18
N GLN A 146 14.27 2.44 7.41
CA GLN A 146 13.27 1.68 6.66
C GLN A 146 12.35 2.60 5.85
N ILE A 147 12.19 2.29 4.56
CA ILE A 147 11.10 2.85 3.76
C ILE A 147 9.79 2.22 4.22
N ILE A 148 8.84 3.07 4.62
CA ILE A 148 7.56 2.67 5.19
C ILE A 148 6.36 3.11 4.36
N GLY A 149 6.55 4.02 3.43
CA GLY A 149 5.55 4.47 2.48
C GLY A 149 6.18 4.82 1.14
N ALA A 150 5.41 4.61 0.08
CA ALA A 150 5.80 4.92 -1.28
C ALA A 150 4.61 5.48 -2.05
N LEU A 151 4.85 6.54 -2.83
CA LEU A 151 3.89 7.14 -3.73
C LEU A 151 4.59 7.42 -5.06
N ILE A 152 3.99 6.99 -6.16
CA ILE A 152 4.48 7.25 -7.52
C ILE A 152 3.51 8.22 -8.18
N VAL A 153 4.01 9.38 -8.59
CA VAL A 153 3.26 10.38 -9.34
C VAL A 153 3.89 10.56 -10.71
N THR A 154 3.06 10.59 -11.75
CA THR A 154 3.48 10.77 -13.14
C THR A 154 2.79 11.98 -13.72
N GLY A 155 3.54 12.85 -14.39
CA GLY A 155 3.03 13.99 -15.13
C GLY A 155 2.68 13.59 -16.56
N ILE A 156 1.38 13.42 -16.84
CA ILE A 156 0.86 13.16 -18.18
C ILE A 156 0.70 14.49 -18.90
N ARG A 157 1.38 14.66 -20.05
CA ARG A 157 1.29 15.87 -20.85
C ARG A 157 0.06 15.82 -21.75
N GLU A 158 -0.89 16.72 -21.52
CA GLU A 158 -2.07 16.94 -22.36
C GLU A 158 -1.92 18.29 -23.08
N GLY A 159 -1.33 18.25 -24.28
CA GLY A 159 -0.96 19.44 -25.05
C GLY A 159 0.10 20.28 -24.35
N ARG A 160 -0.29 21.49 -23.88
CA ARG A 160 0.61 22.41 -23.14
C ARG A 160 0.51 22.28 -21.62
N LYS A 161 -0.46 21.54 -21.11
CA LYS A 161 -0.67 21.34 -19.67
C LYS A 161 -0.13 19.98 -19.27
N VAL A 162 0.35 19.87 -18.04
CA VAL A 162 0.76 18.59 -17.46
C VAL A 162 -0.20 18.28 -16.32
N HIS A 163 -0.75 17.07 -16.35
CA HIS A 163 -1.65 16.55 -15.34
C HIS A 163 -0.90 15.56 -14.46
N GLY A 164 -0.84 15.81 -13.15
CA GLY A 164 -0.23 14.90 -12.20
C GLY A 164 -1.21 13.78 -11.84
N VAL A 165 -0.83 12.54 -12.12
CA VAL A 165 -1.62 11.35 -11.76
C VAL A 165 -0.85 10.46 -10.79
N ILE A 166 -1.53 9.96 -9.77
CA ILE A 166 -0.98 9.03 -8.78
C ILE A 166 -1.15 7.63 -9.34
N ARG A 167 -0.03 7.01 -9.70
CA ARG A 167 0.03 5.63 -10.24
C ARG A 167 0.18 4.57 -9.17
N ALA A 168 0.75 4.92 -8.01
CA ALA A 168 0.80 4.02 -6.88
C ALA A 168 0.80 4.81 -5.56
N TRP A 169 0.12 4.29 -4.54
CA TRP A 169 0.18 4.84 -3.19
C TRP A 169 0.03 3.70 -2.19
N THR A 170 1.05 3.51 -1.36
CA THR A 170 1.07 2.43 -0.39
C THR A 170 1.83 2.83 0.87
N VAL A 171 1.39 2.27 1.99
CA VAL A 171 2.06 2.36 3.29
C VAL A 171 2.15 0.94 3.84
N ARG A 172 3.26 0.60 4.48
CA ARG A 172 3.44 -0.65 5.21
C ARG A 172 2.31 -0.84 6.23
N GLN A 173 1.75 -2.04 6.31
CA GLN A 173 0.58 -2.36 7.15
C GLN A 173 0.74 -1.89 8.61
N LYS A 174 1.92 -2.06 9.22
CA LYS A 174 2.22 -1.63 10.60
C LYS A 174 2.18 -0.11 10.85
N TYR A 175 2.23 0.69 9.79
CA TYR A 175 2.20 2.16 9.85
C TYR A 175 0.94 2.77 9.22
N ARG A 176 -0.01 1.94 8.75
CA ARG A 176 -1.32 2.42 8.28
C ARG A 176 -2.12 3.00 9.46
N GLY A 177 -2.88 4.06 9.20
CA GLY A 177 -3.68 4.75 10.22
C GLY A 177 -2.89 5.71 11.12
N LYS A 178 -1.58 5.87 10.90
CA LYS A 178 -0.71 6.80 11.66
C LYS A 178 -0.43 8.14 10.94
N GLY A 179 -1.24 8.49 9.95
CA GLY A 179 -1.06 9.73 9.16
C GLY A 179 0.01 9.68 8.05
N VAL A 180 0.88 8.65 8.02
CA VAL A 180 1.95 8.50 7.00
C VAL A 180 1.42 8.60 5.56
N GLY A 181 0.28 7.95 5.28
CA GLY A 181 -0.31 8.00 3.94
C GLY A 181 -0.81 9.39 3.55
N SER A 182 -1.38 10.13 4.50
CA SER A 182 -1.82 11.51 4.27
C SER A 182 -0.64 12.44 4.03
N GLY A 183 0.45 12.28 4.79
CA GLY A 183 1.69 13.04 4.57
C GLY A 183 2.29 12.84 3.17
N LEU A 184 2.28 11.60 2.66
CA LEU A 184 2.68 11.33 1.27
C LEU A 184 1.81 12.05 0.24
N LEU A 185 0.50 12.12 0.47
CA LEU A 185 -0.41 12.83 -0.43
C LEU A 185 -0.22 14.36 -0.34
N GLU A 186 0.02 14.90 0.85
CA GLU A 186 0.33 16.33 1.04
C GLU A 186 1.63 16.71 0.29
N GLU A 187 2.68 15.90 0.41
CA GLU A 187 3.93 16.13 -0.36
C GLU A 187 3.74 15.96 -1.87
N ALA A 188 2.89 15.03 -2.31
CA ALA A 188 2.56 14.89 -3.72
C ALA A 188 1.83 16.13 -4.27
N ILE A 189 0.90 16.71 -3.49
CA ILE A 189 0.22 17.97 -3.85
C ILE A 189 1.24 19.10 -3.98
N GLN A 190 2.13 19.25 -3.00
CA GLN A 190 3.19 20.27 -3.05
C GLN A 190 4.13 20.07 -4.24
N LEU A 191 4.48 18.82 -4.57
CA LEU A 191 5.30 18.50 -5.73
C LEU A 191 4.62 18.92 -7.04
N CYS A 192 3.34 18.58 -7.20
CA CYS A 192 2.56 19.00 -8.37
C CYS A 192 2.46 20.53 -8.48
N GLN A 193 2.25 21.23 -7.35
CA GLN A 193 2.23 22.69 -7.32
C GLN A 193 3.58 23.31 -7.70
N LYS A 194 4.69 22.80 -7.14
CA LYS A 194 6.06 23.23 -7.46
C LYS A 194 6.38 23.07 -8.94
N ARG A 195 5.92 21.97 -9.56
CA ARG A 195 6.10 21.69 -11.00
C ARG A 195 5.02 22.32 -11.91
N ARG A 196 4.06 23.06 -11.35
CA ARG A 196 2.91 23.66 -12.05
C ARG A 196 2.05 22.62 -12.80
N TRP A 197 1.95 21.41 -12.27
CA TRP A 197 1.06 20.38 -12.80
C TRP A 197 -0.37 20.60 -12.26
N LYS A 198 -1.37 20.27 -13.08
CA LYS A 198 -2.77 20.21 -12.65
C LYS A 198 -3.01 18.87 -11.94
N GLY A 199 -3.59 18.89 -10.75
CA GLY A 199 -3.78 17.68 -9.93
C GLY A 199 -3.05 17.81 -8.58
N PRO A 200 -2.76 16.71 -7.87
CA PRO A 200 -2.78 15.31 -8.30
C PRO A 200 -4.16 14.63 -8.24
N GLU A 201 -4.40 13.65 -9.11
CA GLU A 201 -5.59 12.78 -9.12
C GLU A 201 -5.19 11.30 -9.16
N PHE A 202 -6.02 10.38 -8.64
CA PHE A 202 -5.74 8.95 -8.74
C PHE A 202 -6.02 8.45 -10.16
N ASP A 203 -5.05 7.75 -10.74
CA ASP A 203 -5.18 7.19 -12.07
C ASP A 203 -6.19 6.03 -12.12
N GLU A 204 -6.91 5.86 -13.23
CA GLU A 204 -7.91 4.77 -13.36
C GLU A 204 -7.28 3.38 -13.38
N GLU A 205 -6.01 3.27 -13.78
CA GLU A 205 -5.24 2.04 -13.89
C GLU A 205 -4.06 2.00 -12.91
N HIS A 206 -4.14 2.74 -11.80
CA HIS A 206 -3.11 2.71 -10.76
C HIS A 206 -2.87 1.28 -10.22
N ALA A 207 -1.72 1.04 -9.59
CA ALA A 207 -1.26 -0.29 -9.15
C ALA A 207 -2.33 -1.12 -8.39
N ASN A 208 -3.20 -0.46 -7.61
CA ASN A 208 -4.25 -1.12 -6.82
C ASN A 208 -5.67 -1.05 -7.45
N ALA A 209 -5.82 -0.59 -8.70
CA ALA A 209 -7.10 -0.30 -9.34
C ALA A 209 -7.76 -1.53 -9.95
N LYS A 210 -6.98 -2.52 -10.42
CA LYS A 210 -7.54 -3.69 -11.10
C LYS A 210 -8.50 -4.46 -10.20
N ARG A 211 -9.60 -4.90 -10.81
CA ARG A 211 -10.61 -5.76 -10.20
C ARG A 211 -10.64 -7.06 -10.97
N VAL A 212 -10.12 -8.12 -10.37
CA VAL A 212 -10.12 -9.46 -10.97
C VAL A 212 -11.41 -10.21 -10.63
N LEU A 213 -12.06 -9.84 -9.52
CA LEU A 213 -13.29 -10.50 -9.09
C LEU A 213 -14.54 -9.87 -9.75
N PRO A 214 -15.62 -10.66 -9.88
CA PRO A 214 -16.95 -10.13 -10.19
C PRO A 214 -17.35 -9.00 -9.24
N SER A 215 -18.13 -8.04 -9.73
CA SER A 215 -18.54 -6.83 -9.00
C SER A 215 -19.13 -7.09 -7.62
N VAL A 216 -19.86 -8.20 -7.45
CA VAL A 216 -20.47 -8.60 -6.17
C VAL A 216 -19.45 -8.77 -5.03
N PHE A 217 -18.19 -9.13 -5.34
CA PHE A 217 -17.13 -9.31 -4.34
C PHE A 217 -16.21 -8.10 -4.20
N ASN A 218 -16.40 -7.04 -5.01
CA ASN A 218 -15.51 -5.89 -5.07
C ASN A 218 -15.75 -4.86 -3.95
N GLY A 219 -16.80 -5.02 -3.14
CA GLY A 219 -17.16 -4.05 -2.09
C GLY A 219 -16.02 -3.61 -1.16
N PRO A 220 -15.15 -4.51 -0.64
CA PRO A 220 -14.00 -4.10 0.18
C PRO A 220 -12.97 -3.26 -0.59
N PHE A 221 -12.79 -3.49 -1.89
CA PHE A 221 -11.88 -2.72 -2.75
C PHE A 221 -12.45 -1.33 -3.03
N GLU A 222 -13.73 -1.24 -3.39
CA GLU A 222 -14.42 0.02 -3.63
C GLU A 222 -14.41 0.92 -2.38
N ARG A 223 -14.61 0.35 -1.19
CA ARG A 223 -14.52 1.11 0.06
C ARG A 223 -13.11 1.67 0.31
N ARG A 224 -12.06 0.92 -0.05
CA ARG A 224 -10.66 1.41 0.07
C ARG A 224 -10.37 2.50 -0.94
N GLU A 225 -10.78 2.30 -2.19
CA GLU A 225 -10.67 3.26 -3.29
C GLU A 225 -11.36 4.59 -2.94
N LYS A 226 -12.62 4.51 -2.49
CA LYS A 226 -13.40 5.68 -2.07
C LYS A 226 -12.73 6.42 -0.91
N ARG A 227 -12.17 5.71 0.07
CA ARG A 227 -11.42 6.32 1.18
C ARG A 227 -10.14 7.00 0.70
N ALA A 228 -9.41 6.39 -0.24
CA ALA A 228 -8.21 6.95 -0.82
C ALA A 228 -8.52 8.29 -1.51
N ARG A 229 -9.49 8.29 -2.43
CA ARG A 229 -9.93 9.48 -3.16
C ARG A 229 -10.48 10.57 -2.23
N ALA A 230 -11.34 10.20 -1.27
CA ALA A 230 -11.86 11.15 -0.29
C ALA A 230 -10.75 11.79 0.57
N THR A 231 -9.70 11.03 0.90
CA THR A 231 -8.54 11.56 1.63
C THR A 231 -7.82 12.60 0.79
N LEU A 232 -7.53 12.29 -0.47
CA LEU A 232 -6.90 13.22 -1.40
C LEU A 232 -7.74 14.49 -1.61
N GLU A 233 -9.04 14.35 -1.87
CA GLU A 233 -9.96 15.50 -2.00
C GLU A 233 -9.98 16.39 -0.76
N THR A 234 -9.92 15.79 0.44
CA THR A 234 -9.87 16.53 1.71
C THR A 234 -8.58 17.34 1.82
N LEU A 235 -7.45 16.77 1.40
CA LEU A 235 -6.14 17.43 1.44
C LEU A 235 -6.03 18.54 0.39
N VAL A 236 -6.56 18.32 -0.81
CA VAL A 236 -6.61 19.34 -1.87
C VAL A 236 -7.46 20.54 -1.44
N LYS A 237 -8.57 20.33 -0.71
CA LYS A 237 -9.39 21.43 -0.18
C LYS A 237 -8.74 22.20 0.97
N LYS A 238 -7.80 21.58 1.67
CA LYS A 238 -7.10 22.18 2.82
C LYS A 238 -5.94 23.09 2.39
N THR A 239 -5.43 22.90 1.17
CA THR A 239 -4.27 23.61 0.60
C THR A 239 -4.74 24.79 -0.25
#